data_AF-A0A2P5A8J1-F1
#
_entry.id   AF-A0A2P5A8J1-F1
#
_cell.length_a   1.000
_cell.length_b   1.000
_cell.length_c   1.000
_cell.angle_alpha   90.00
_cell.angle_beta   90.00
_cell.angle_gamma   90.00
#
_symmetry.space_group_name_H-M   'P 1'
#
loop_
_entity.id
_entity.type
_entity.pdbx_description
1 polymer ?
#
loop_
_entity_poly.entity_id
_entity_poly.type
_entity_poly.pdbx_seq_one_letter_code
_entity_poly.pdbx_strand_id
1 'polypeptide(L)'
;MASNQNQKLCPVVDSEWNSLRRQFFFPGGATLQMVEGPTDWYLRPSAPEGSIILGRRHLEWLRFPLPLLIHQLFILIEIHPMQLNANGAMILMGLSALSVLLNVHIDLEMVFYAYMLTLIPKKSSYPTFYLQQLPGRYIFWGFPRSDKQ
;
A
#
# COMPACT_ATOMS: atom_id res chain seq x y z
N MET A 1 -3.03 -34.39 11.70
CA MET A 1 -2.61 -34.31 10.28
C MET A 1 -3.43 -33.23 9.62
N ALA A 2 -2.87 -32.03 9.43
CA ALA A 2 -3.59 -30.92 8.79
C ALA A 2 -3.55 -31.11 7.27
N SER A 3 -4.72 -31.28 6.67
CA SER A 3 -4.88 -31.38 5.23
C SER A 3 -4.50 -30.05 4.58
N ASN A 4 -3.36 -30.00 3.89
CA ASN A 4 -3.01 -28.94 2.94
C ASN A 4 -4.03 -28.96 1.78
N GLN A 5 -5.17 -28.30 1.98
CA GLN A 5 -6.04 -27.94 0.87
C GLN A 5 -5.35 -26.80 0.12
N ASN A 6 -4.55 -27.16 -0.88
CA ASN A 6 -4.17 -26.23 -1.94
C ASN A 6 -5.46 -25.75 -2.61
N GLN A 7 -5.99 -24.62 -2.15
CA GLN A 7 -7.07 -23.93 -2.84
C GLN A 7 -6.57 -23.58 -4.24
N LYS A 8 -7.14 -24.25 -5.24
CA LYS A 8 -6.80 -24.05 -6.64
C LYS A 8 -7.33 -22.67 -7.02
N LEU A 9 -6.44 -21.68 -7.06
CA LEU A 9 -6.78 -20.33 -7.49
C LEU A 9 -7.26 -20.37 -8.94
N CYS A 10 -8.54 -20.09 -9.18
CA CYS A 10 -9.11 -20.06 -10.51
C CYS A 10 -8.80 -18.69 -11.16
N PRO A 11 -7.98 -18.63 -12.22
CA PRO A 11 -7.71 -17.37 -12.90
C PRO A 11 -8.97 -16.88 -13.59
N VAL A 12 -9.32 -15.60 -13.38
CA VAL A 12 -10.36 -14.93 -14.16
C VAL A 12 -9.72 -14.37 -15.43
N VAL A 13 -10.24 -14.78 -16.59
CA VAL A 13 -9.81 -14.23 -17.89
C VAL A 13 -10.78 -13.10 -18.25
N ASP A 14 -10.34 -11.87 -18.04
CA ASP A 14 -11.16 -10.69 -18.32
C ASP A 14 -10.47 -9.72 -19.29
N SER A 15 -11.22 -9.01 -20.11
CA SER A 15 -10.71 -7.96 -21.01
C SER A 15 -10.06 -6.81 -20.24
N GLU A 16 -10.52 -6.56 -19.00
CA GLU A 16 -9.91 -5.61 -18.05
C GLU A 16 -8.46 -5.98 -17.68
N TRP A 17 -8.12 -7.27 -17.72
CA TRP A 17 -6.78 -7.80 -17.39
C TRP A 17 -5.66 -7.18 -18.22
N ASN A 18 -5.88 -7.10 -19.52
CA ASN A 18 -4.91 -6.56 -20.47
C ASN A 18 -4.71 -5.05 -20.28
N SER A 19 -5.69 -4.35 -19.70
CA SER A 19 -5.59 -2.95 -19.31
C SER A 19 -4.74 -2.80 -18.03
N LEU A 20 -5.02 -3.61 -17.00
CA LEU A 20 -4.29 -3.59 -15.74
C LEU A 20 -2.81 -3.93 -15.93
N ARG A 21 -2.49 -4.95 -16.74
CA ARG A 21 -1.08 -5.27 -17.06
C ARG A 21 -0.33 -4.15 -17.76
N ARG A 22 -1.00 -3.31 -18.55
CA ARG A 22 -0.36 -2.12 -19.16
C ARG A 22 -0.19 -0.99 -18.16
N GLN A 23 -1.10 -0.87 -17.19
CA GLN A 23 -1.06 0.16 -16.16
C GLN A 23 0.02 -0.11 -15.10
N PHE A 24 0.27 -1.37 -14.81
CA PHE A 24 1.27 -1.79 -13.84
C PHE A 24 2.53 -2.26 -14.54
N PHE A 25 3.62 -1.49 -14.39
CA PHE A 25 4.95 -1.84 -14.89
C PHE A 25 5.57 -2.96 -14.04
N PHE A 26 5.04 -4.18 -14.15
CA PHE A 26 5.59 -5.32 -13.45
C PHE A 26 6.95 -5.69 -14.05
N PRO A 27 8.03 -5.74 -13.24
CA PRO A 27 9.31 -6.23 -13.72
C PRO A 27 9.18 -7.69 -14.16
N GLY A 28 9.94 -8.08 -15.20
CA GLY A 28 9.91 -9.41 -15.79
C GLY A 28 10.29 -10.48 -14.79
N GLY A 29 9.30 -11.08 -14.13
CA GLY A 29 9.46 -12.02 -13.04
C GLY A 29 8.31 -11.97 -12.02
N ALA A 30 7.63 -10.82 -11.91
CA ALA A 30 6.43 -10.71 -11.09
C ALA A 30 5.21 -11.33 -11.80
N THR A 31 4.53 -12.24 -11.11
CA THR A 31 3.26 -12.80 -11.56
C THR A 31 2.11 -12.01 -10.95
N LEU A 32 1.30 -11.36 -11.77
CA LEU A 32 -0.02 -10.89 -11.37
C LEU A 32 -1.04 -11.96 -11.78
N GLN A 33 -2.03 -12.24 -10.92
CA GLN A 33 -3.17 -13.11 -11.22
C GLN A 33 -4.44 -12.50 -10.60
N MET A 34 -5.52 -12.41 -11.38
CA MET A 34 -6.86 -12.14 -10.84
C MET A 34 -7.47 -13.47 -10.37
N VAL A 35 -7.88 -13.50 -9.12
CA VAL A 35 -8.33 -14.71 -8.44
C VAL A 35 -9.61 -14.40 -7.67
N GLU A 36 -10.61 -15.26 -7.78
CA GLU A 36 -11.76 -15.23 -6.89
C GLU A 36 -11.36 -15.87 -5.55
N GLY A 37 -11.73 -15.21 -4.46
CA GLY A 37 -11.23 -15.54 -3.14
C GLY A 37 -12.18 -15.18 -2.03
N PRO A 38 -12.10 -15.88 -0.88
CA PRO A 38 -12.81 -15.47 0.31
C PRO A 38 -12.34 -14.08 0.78
N THR A 39 -13.29 -13.32 1.33
CA THR A 39 -13.08 -11.94 1.78
C THR A 39 -12.04 -11.83 2.90
N ASP A 40 -11.69 -12.93 3.57
CA ASP A 40 -10.77 -13.04 4.70
C ASP A 40 -9.32 -13.43 4.32
N TRP A 41 -8.92 -13.29 3.05
CA TRP A 41 -7.54 -13.59 2.62
C TRP A 41 -6.43 -12.88 3.41
N TYR A 42 -6.73 -11.74 4.02
CA TYR A 42 -5.81 -11.00 4.88
C TYR A 42 -5.69 -11.58 6.32
N LEU A 43 -6.59 -12.48 6.75
CA LEU A 43 -6.59 -13.11 8.08
C LEU A 43 -5.91 -14.48 8.12
N ARG A 44 -5.68 -15.10 6.96
CA ARG A 44 -5.14 -16.45 6.88
C ARG A 44 -3.73 -16.44 6.30
N PRO A 45 -2.86 -17.38 6.71
CA PRO A 45 -1.65 -17.73 5.95
C PRO A 45 -2.01 -18.51 4.66
N SER A 46 -3.10 -18.14 3.98
CA SER A 46 -3.56 -18.78 2.73
C SER A 46 -2.99 -18.09 1.50
N ALA A 47 -2.49 -16.86 1.66
CA ALA A 47 -1.70 -16.20 0.65
C ALA A 47 -0.31 -16.86 0.61
N PRO A 48 0.22 -17.22 -0.57
CA PRO A 48 1.61 -17.68 -0.68
C PRO A 48 2.58 -16.69 -0.03
N GLU A 49 3.63 -17.20 0.60
CA GLU A 49 4.66 -16.34 1.20
C GLU A 49 5.24 -15.38 0.15
N GLY A 50 5.43 -14.12 0.53
CA GLY A 50 5.89 -13.06 -0.37
C GLY A 50 4.85 -12.56 -1.39
N SER A 51 3.62 -13.07 -1.36
CA SER A 51 2.53 -12.55 -2.21
C SER A 51 1.90 -11.28 -1.62
N ILE A 52 1.49 -10.38 -2.52
CA ILE A 52 0.76 -9.15 -2.19
C ILE A 52 -0.64 -9.30 -2.78
N ILE A 53 -1.66 -9.34 -1.92
CA ILE A 53 -3.06 -9.40 -2.35
C ILE A 53 -3.66 -7.99 -2.29
N LEU A 54 -4.44 -7.63 -3.31
CA LEU A 54 -5.08 -6.32 -3.45
C LEU A 54 -6.53 -6.50 -3.85
N GLY A 55 -7.42 -5.67 -3.28
CA GLY A 55 -8.79 -5.54 -3.78
C GLY A 55 -8.85 -4.60 -4.99
N ARG A 56 -9.96 -4.67 -5.75
CA ARG A 56 -10.19 -3.79 -6.92
C ARG A 56 -9.98 -2.31 -6.59
N ARG A 57 -10.53 -1.84 -5.47
CA ARG A 57 -10.39 -0.45 -5.03
C ARG A 57 -8.93 -0.06 -4.77
N HIS A 58 -8.09 -0.98 -4.31
CA HIS A 58 -6.67 -0.70 -4.07
C HIS A 58 -5.91 -0.44 -5.36
N LEU A 59 -6.32 -1.04 -6.48
CA LEU A 59 -5.73 -0.79 -7.80
C LEU A 59 -6.01 0.63 -8.32
N GLU A 60 -7.03 1.32 -7.80
CA GLU A 60 -7.36 2.69 -8.21
C GLU A 60 -6.38 3.71 -7.64
N TRP A 61 -5.81 3.46 -6.46
CA TRP A 61 -4.91 4.39 -5.76
C TRP A 61 -3.48 3.90 -5.60
N LEU A 62 -3.21 2.59 -5.57
CA LEU A 62 -1.83 2.11 -5.54
C LEU A 62 -1.19 2.18 -6.92
N ARG A 63 0.05 2.69 -6.95
CA ARG A 63 0.92 2.66 -8.13
C ARG A 63 2.05 1.66 -7.89
N PHE A 64 2.42 0.92 -8.95
CA PHE A 64 3.49 -0.07 -8.90
C PHE A 64 4.68 0.38 -9.76
N PRO A 65 5.94 0.19 -9.31
CA PRO A 65 6.32 -0.40 -8.01
C PRO A 65 5.85 0.46 -6.82
N LEU A 66 5.52 -0.19 -5.69
CA LEU A 66 5.04 0.54 -4.51
C LEU A 66 6.16 1.48 -4.02
N PRO A 67 5.83 2.72 -3.62
CA PRO A 67 6.85 3.61 -3.08
C PRO A 67 7.47 3.08 -1.78
N LEU A 68 8.73 3.47 -1.54
CA LEU A 68 9.55 2.98 -0.44
C LEU A 68 8.86 3.07 0.93
N LEU A 69 8.21 4.20 1.24
CA LEU A 69 7.51 4.40 2.52
C LEU A 69 6.36 3.41 2.72
N ILE A 70 5.67 3.00 1.64
CA ILE A 70 4.60 2.00 1.73
C ILE A 70 5.19 0.63 2.05
N HIS A 71 6.27 0.25 1.37
CA HIS A 71 6.98 -1.00 1.65
C HIS A 71 7.49 -1.05 3.09
N GLN A 72 8.12 0.03 3.56
CA GLN A 72 8.61 0.12 4.94
C GLN A 72 7.45 -0.01 5.94
N LEU A 73 6.29 0.60 5.68
CA LEU A 73 5.16 0.54 6.60
C LEU A 73 4.62 -0.88 6.74
N PHE A 74 4.50 -1.60 5.61
CA PHE A 74 4.01 -2.98 5.60
C PHE A 74 4.95 -3.92 6.36
N ILE A 75 6.26 -3.73 6.23
CA ILE A 75 7.26 -4.53 6.96
C ILE A 75 7.24 -4.18 8.45
N LEU A 76 7.24 -2.89 8.80
CA LEU A 76 7.38 -2.45 10.19
C LEU A 76 6.15 -2.78 11.05
N ILE A 77 4.95 -2.62 10.51
CA ILE A 77 3.70 -2.81 11.26
C ILE A 77 3.09 -4.19 10.99
N GLU A 78 3.69 -4.97 10.09
CA GLU A 78 3.18 -6.28 9.65
C GLU A 78 1.72 -6.21 9.16
N ILE A 79 1.37 -5.11 8.49
CA ILE A 79 0.03 -4.94 7.92
C ILE A 79 -0.02 -5.42 6.48
N HIS A 80 -1.10 -6.10 6.14
CA HIS A 80 -1.37 -6.50 4.76
C HIS A 80 -1.81 -5.27 3.94
N PRO A 81 -1.40 -5.12 2.66
CA PRO A 81 -1.74 -3.97 1.82
C PRO A 81 -3.25 -3.65 1.77
N MET A 82 -4.10 -4.68 1.82
CA MET A 82 -5.54 -4.47 1.86
C MET A 82 -6.00 -3.66 3.07
N GLN A 83 -5.33 -3.79 4.21
CA GLN A 83 -5.68 -3.14 5.47
C GLN A 83 -5.28 -1.66 5.51
N LEU A 84 -4.45 -1.16 4.58
CA LEU A 84 -4.14 0.26 4.50
C LEU A 84 -5.30 1.02 3.83
N ASN A 85 -5.73 2.12 4.44
CA ASN A 85 -6.70 3.04 3.86
C ASN A 85 -6.05 3.86 2.73
N ALA A 86 -6.85 4.21 1.72
CA ALA A 86 -6.44 5.06 0.61
C ALA A 86 -5.78 6.36 1.07
N ASN A 87 -6.26 6.99 2.16
CA ASN A 87 -5.65 8.22 2.67
C ASN A 87 -4.19 7.99 3.12
N GLY A 88 -3.92 6.90 3.83
CA GLY A 88 -2.60 6.55 4.31
C GLY A 88 -1.65 6.31 3.15
N ALA A 89 -2.10 5.58 2.15
CA ALA A 89 -1.32 5.37 0.94
C ALA A 89 -1.08 6.66 0.16
N MET A 90 -2.08 7.52 -0.02
CA MET A 90 -1.90 8.81 -0.68
C MET A 90 -0.85 9.68 0.02
N ILE A 91 -0.87 9.74 1.35
CA ILE A 91 0.13 10.46 2.15
C ILE A 91 1.53 9.88 1.92
N LEU A 92 1.68 8.55 2.05
CA LEU A 92 2.98 7.87 1.88
C LEU A 92 3.51 7.98 0.45
N MET A 93 2.65 7.88 -0.57
CA MET A 93 3.03 8.10 -1.97
C MET A 93 3.48 9.54 -2.19
N GLY A 94 2.74 10.52 -1.67
CA GLY A 94 3.07 11.94 -1.79
C GLY A 94 4.41 12.27 -1.13
N LEU A 95 4.63 11.80 0.10
CA LEU A 95 5.89 11.96 0.81
C LEU A 95 7.05 11.24 0.12
N SER A 96 6.83 10.04 -0.42
CA SER A 96 7.85 9.33 -1.20
C SER A 96 8.24 10.11 -2.46
N ALA A 97 7.26 10.71 -3.15
CA ALA A 97 7.51 11.54 -4.32
C ALA A 97 8.29 12.81 -3.93
N LEU A 98 7.94 13.46 -2.82
CA LEU A 98 8.67 14.62 -2.29
C LEU A 98 10.11 14.29 -1.91
N SER A 99 10.35 13.11 -1.32
CA SER A 99 11.69 12.63 -1.00
C SER A 99 12.59 12.59 -2.23
N VAL A 100 12.07 12.06 -3.35
CA VAL A 100 12.78 12.02 -4.63
C VAL A 100 12.92 13.42 -5.24
N LEU A 101 11.84 14.20 -5.31
CA LEU A 101 11.81 15.51 -5.97
C LEU A 101 12.73 16.54 -5.30
N LEU A 102 12.82 16.51 -3.98
CA LEU A 102 13.63 17.44 -3.20
C LEU A 102 15.01 16.86 -2.86
N ASN A 103 15.29 15.61 -3.22
CA ASN A 103 16.49 14.87 -2.84
C ASN A 103 16.72 14.88 -1.30
N VAL A 104 15.66 14.61 -0.54
CA VAL A 104 15.64 14.61 0.93
C VAL A 104 15.23 13.23 1.42
N HIS A 105 15.88 12.72 2.46
CA HIS A 105 15.50 11.44 3.05
C HIS A 105 14.26 11.61 3.92
N ILE A 106 13.11 11.09 3.46
CA ILE A 106 11.87 11.03 4.24
C ILE A 106 11.63 9.56 4.58
N ASP A 107 11.61 9.25 5.87
CA ASP A 107 11.34 7.92 6.40
C ASP A 107 10.03 7.89 7.20
N LEU A 108 9.71 6.72 7.75
CA LEU A 108 8.53 6.55 8.58
C LEU A 108 8.59 7.31 9.90
N GLU A 109 9.77 7.62 10.43
CA GLU A 109 9.88 8.43 11.64
C GLU A 109 9.33 9.83 11.39
N MET A 110 9.70 10.44 10.26
CA MET A 110 9.16 11.72 9.85
C MET A 110 7.67 11.67 9.53
N VAL A 111 7.18 10.55 8.96
CA VAL A 111 5.74 10.34 8.79
C VAL A 111 5.05 10.30 10.16
N PHE A 112 5.57 9.54 11.12
CA PHE A 112 4.99 9.41 12.46
C PHE A 112 5.19 10.64 13.35
N TYR A 113 6.09 11.53 12.98
CA TYR A 113 6.15 12.85 13.57
C TYR A 113 4.82 13.59 13.37
N ALA A 114 4.27 13.64 12.16
CA ALA A 114 3.05 14.41 11.86
C ALA A 114 1.76 13.58 11.80
N TYR A 115 1.85 12.27 11.68
CA TYR A 115 0.70 11.39 11.55
C TYR A 115 0.74 10.25 12.58
N MET A 116 -0.43 9.81 13.00
CA MET A 116 -0.61 8.61 13.81
C MET A 116 -1.28 7.54 12.96
N LEU A 117 -0.78 6.31 13.05
CA LEU A 117 -1.47 5.17 12.46
C LEU A 117 -2.59 4.72 13.39
N THR A 118 -3.84 4.90 12.95
CA THR A 118 -5.02 4.57 13.75
C THR A 118 -5.79 3.43 13.09
N LEU A 119 -6.27 2.50 13.90
CA LEU A 119 -7.07 1.36 13.47
C LEU A 119 -8.56 1.71 13.54
N ILE A 120 -9.28 1.55 12.43
CA ILE A 120 -10.75 1.57 12.42
C ILE A 120 -11.25 0.13 12.32
N PRO A 121 -11.84 -0.42 13.39
CA PRO A 121 -12.53 -1.68 13.30
C PRO A 121 -13.79 -1.50 12.44
N LYS A 122 -13.95 -2.33 11.40
CA LYS A 122 -15.17 -2.37 10.58
C LYS A 122 -15.96 -3.63 10.91
N LYS A 123 -17.27 -3.48 11.15
CA LYS A 123 -18.16 -4.59 11.53
C LYS A 123 -18.38 -5.63 10.40
N SER A 124 -18.24 -5.22 9.14
CA SER A 124 -18.52 -6.05 7.94
C SER A 124 -17.35 -6.12 6.97
N SER A 125 -16.19 -5.60 7.34
CA SER A 125 -15.00 -5.51 6.50
C SER A 125 -13.76 -5.64 7.36
N TYR A 126 -12.61 -5.79 6.73
CA TYR A 126 -11.34 -5.92 7.42
C TYR A 126 -11.00 -4.64 8.22
N PRO A 127 -10.31 -4.79 9.36
CA PRO A 127 -9.79 -3.66 10.11
C PRO A 127 -8.90 -2.83 9.17
N THR A 128 -9.18 -1.52 9.11
CA THR A 128 -8.48 -0.62 8.19
C THR A 128 -7.62 0.36 8.99
N PHE A 129 -6.34 0.45 8.67
CA PHE A 129 -5.42 1.43 9.21
C PHE A 129 -5.46 2.70 8.37
N TYR A 130 -5.50 3.86 9.01
CA TYR A 130 -5.40 5.15 8.36
C TYR A 130 -4.34 6.01 9.03
N LEU A 131 -3.74 6.92 8.27
CA LEU A 131 -2.88 7.95 8.84
C LEU A 131 -3.72 9.15 9.24
N GLN A 132 -3.82 9.39 10.54
CA GLN A 132 -4.49 10.54 11.13
C GLN A 132 -3.47 11.65 11.39
N GLN A 133 -3.74 12.86 10.93
CA GLN A 133 -2.86 13.98 11.26
C GLN A 133 -2.90 14.28 12.77
N LEU A 134 -1.71 14.47 13.35
CA LEU A 134 -1.56 14.85 14.75
C LEU A 134 -1.78 16.37 14.91
N PRO A 135 -2.63 16.81 15.85
CA PRO A 135 -2.85 18.23 16.10
C PRO A 135 -1.55 18.97 16.43
N GLY A 136 -1.35 20.14 15.82
CA GLY A 136 -0.17 20.99 16.07
C GLY A 136 1.13 20.49 15.45
N ARG A 137 1.12 19.35 14.72
CA ARG A 137 2.29 18.82 14.03
C ARG A 137 2.13 18.97 12.53
N TYR A 138 3.04 19.71 11.94
CA TYR A 138 3.05 20.02 10.52
C TYR A 138 4.46 19.78 9.98
N ILE A 139 4.53 19.32 8.74
CA ILE A 139 5.77 19.21 8.01
C ILE A 139 5.74 20.29 6.94
N PHE A 140 6.71 21.21 6.98
CA PHE A 140 6.83 22.30 6.03
C PHE A 140 8.06 22.05 5.14
N TRP A 141 7.86 22.10 3.83
CA TRP A 141 8.93 22.00 2.84
C TRP A 141 8.81 23.13 1.83
N GLY A 142 9.94 23.60 1.35
CA GLY A 142 10.04 24.55 0.26
C GLY A 142 11.50 24.68 -0.17
N PHE A 143 11.71 25.09 -1.41
CA PHE A 143 13.02 25.59 -1.78
C PHE A 143 13.29 26.90 -1.02
N PRO A 144 14.53 27.14 -0.55
CA PRO A 144 14.87 28.46 -0.05
C PRO A 144 14.47 29.49 -1.12
N ARG A 145 13.73 30.53 -0.72
CA ARG A 145 13.47 31.64 -1.63
C ARG A 145 14.83 32.16 -2.07
N SER A 146 15.04 32.24 -3.38
CA SER A 146 16.15 33.00 -3.95
C SER A 146 15.85 34.47 -3.70
N ASP A 147 15.99 34.90 -2.45
CA ASP A 147 16.12 36.32 -2.13
C ASP A 147 17.44 36.73 -2.76
N LYS A 148 17.35 37.32 -3.96
CA LYS A 148 18.49 37.96 -4.62
C LYS A 148 19.02 39.01 -3.65
N GLN A 149 20.18 38.74 -3.06
CA GLN A 149 21.09 39.78 -2.57
C GLN A 149 21.71 40.51 -3.76
#